data_AF-A0A1A6HUG2-F1
#
_entry.id   AF-A0A1A6HUG2-F1
#
_cell.length_a   1.000
_cell.length_b   1.000
_cell.length_c   1.000
_cell.angle_alpha   90.00
_cell.angle_beta   90.00
_cell.angle_gamma   90.00
#
_symmetry.space_group_name_H-M   'P 1'
#
loop_
_entity.id
_entity.type
_entity.pdbx_description
1 polymer ?
#
loop_
_entity_poly.entity_id
_entity_poly.type
_entity_poly.pdbx_seq_one_letter_code
_entity_poly.pdbx_strand_id
1 'polypeptide(L)'
;MSSIFLAGKVEEQHLHTCDIINVSHRYFNPCSEPLELNSRFWELRDSIVQCELLMLRVLPLQVSFQHPHKYLLHYLVSLKNWLNRYSWQRTPISVTAWALLQDNYQGDLCLRFQAQHLAVAVLYLALQVYGVEVPAE
;
A
#
# COMPACT_ATOMS: atom_id res chain seq x y z
N MET A 1 9.46 -6.72 8.81
CA MET A 1 9.43 -8.19 8.60
C MET A 1 8.12 -8.79 9.07
N SER A 2 7.78 -8.71 10.37
CA SER A 2 6.52 -9.27 10.90
C SER A 2 5.24 -8.66 10.32
N SER A 3 5.23 -7.36 10.05
CA SER A 3 4.11 -6.69 9.38
C SER A 3 3.83 -7.27 7.99
N ILE A 4 4.87 -7.56 7.20
CA ILE A 4 4.77 -8.18 5.88
C ILE A 4 4.26 -9.62 6.00
N PHE A 5 4.78 -10.37 6.98
CA PHE A 5 4.34 -11.75 7.23
C PHE A 5 2.86 -11.82 7.61
N LEU A 6 2.42 -10.96 8.52
CA LEU A 6 1.02 -10.85 8.93
C LEU A 6 0.13 -10.39 7.77
N ALA A 7 0.54 -9.37 7.01
CA ALA A 7 -0.21 -8.90 5.84
C ALA A 7 -0.38 -10.01 4.79
N GLY A 8 0.65 -10.81 4.52
CA GLY A 8 0.55 -11.96 3.62
C GLY A 8 -0.51 -12.96 4.07
N LYS A 9 -0.59 -13.28 5.36
CA LYS A 9 -1.64 -14.17 5.89
C LYS A 9 -3.04 -13.56 5.76
N VAL A 10 -3.19 -12.25 6.01
CA VAL A 10 -4.48 -11.55 5.94
C VAL A 10 -5.01 -11.49 4.51
N GLU A 11 -4.12 -11.24 3.55
CA GLU A 11 -4.45 -11.17 2.11
C GLU A 11 -4.42 -12.55 1.42
N GLU A 12 -4.37 -13.63 2.19
CA GLU A 12 -4.32 -15.02 1.70
C GLU A 12 -3.16 -15.30 0.72
N GLN A 13 -2.06 -14.56 0.86
CA GLN A 13 -0.83 -14.75 0.10
C GLN A 13 0.12 -15.70 0.83
N HIS A 14 0.58 -16.73 0.12
CA HIS A 14 1.52 -17.70 0.68
C HIS A 14 2.95 -17.14 0.69
N LEU A 15 3.34 -16.46 1.78
CA LEU A 15 4.70 -15.95 1.98
C LEU A 15 5.48 -16.87 2.92
N HIS A 16 6.56 -17.49 2.42
CA HIS A 16 7.45 -18.27 3.26
C HIS A 16 8.26 -17.36 4.18
N THR A 17 8.27 -17.66 5.48
CA THR A 17 9.03 -16.88 6.48
C THR A 17 10.53 -16.84 6.16
N CYS A 18 11.09 -17.92 5.61
CA CYS A 18 12.49 -17.97 5.17
C CYS A 18 12.78 -16.94 4.07
N ASP A 19 11.87 -16.75 3.11
CA ASP A 19 12.05 -15.79 2.02
C ASP A 19 11.97 -14.36 2.54
N ILE A 20 11.01 -14.07 3.43
CA ILE A 20 10.93 -12.77 4.12
C ILE A 20 12.23 -12.47 4.84
N ILE A 21 12.82 -13.45 5.52
CA ILE A 21 14.09 -13.32 6.22
C ILE A 21 15.24 -13.04 5.24
N ASN A 22 15.37 -13.86 4.20
CA ASN A 22 16.46 -13.77 3.24
C ASN A 22 16.42 -12.45 2.45
N VAL A 23 15.23 -12.05 1.98
CA VAL A 23 15.03 -10.79 1.25
C VAL A 23 15.34 -9.60 2.17
N SER A 24 14.86 -9.62 3.42
CA SER A 24 15.15 -8.54 4.36
C SER A 24 16.64 -8.45 4.68
N HIS A 25 17.30 -9.59 4.91
CA HIS A 25 18.74 -9.64 5.16
C HIS A 25 19.54 -9.06 3.99
N ARG A 26 19.21 -9.47 2.76
CA ARG A 26 19.87 -8.97 1.55
C ARG A 26 19.60 -7.48 1.29
N TYR A 27 18.40 -7.00 1.62
CA TYR A 27 18.04 -5.59 1.48
C TYR A 27 18.84 -4.70 2.43
N PHE A 28 18.96 -5.10 3.71
CA PHE A 28 19.73 -4.33 4.70
C PHE A 28 21.24 -4.54 4.60
N ASN A 29 21.69 -5.66 4.03
CA ASN A 29 23.10 -6.03 3.90
C ASN A 29 23.42 -6.42 2.43
N PRO A 30 23.44 -5.46 1.50
CA PRO A 30 23.56 -5.75 0.07
C PRO A 30 24.90 -6.39 -0.33
N CYS A 31 25.96 -6.09 0.41
CA CYS A 31 27.32 -6.60 0.16
C CYS A 31 27.70 -7.80 1.05
N SER A 32 26.82 -8.24 1.96
CA SER A 32 27.12 -9.40 2.80
C SER A 32 26.90 -10.71 2.05
N GLU A 33 27.48 -11.77 2.59
CA GLU A 33 27.18 -13.13 2.18
C GLU A 33 25.71 -13.49 2.48
N PRO A 34 25.15 -14.51 1.80
CA PRO A 34 23.84 -15.06 2.12
C PRO A 34 23.74 -15.45 3.60
N LEU A 35 22.55 -15.30 4.17
CA LEU A 35 22.33 -15.64 5.57
C LEU A 35 22.44 -17.16 5.76
N GLU A 36 23.35 -17.57 6.63
CA GLU A 36 23.51 -18.98 7.01
C GLU A 36 22.36 -19.46 7.90
N LEU A 37 22.04 -20.75 7.82
CA LEU A 37 21.03 -21.42 8.66
C LEU A 37 21.61 -21.75 10.05
N ASN A 38 22.03 -20.72 10.77
CA ASN A 38 22.61 -20.82 12.11
C ASN A 38 21.59 -20.40 13.21
N SER A 39 22.01 -20.34 14.47
CA SER A 39 21.14 -19.97 15.60
C SER A 39 20.44 -18.62 15.39
N ARG A 40 21.14 -17.64 14.82
CA ARG A 40 20.60 -16.30 14.53
C ARG A 40 19.43 -16.34 13.55
N PHE A 41 19.46 -17.23 12.56
CA PHE A 41 18.34 -17.43 11.64
C PHE A 41 17.08 -17.90 12.37
N TRP A 42 17.23 -18.90 13.26
CA TRP A 42 16.12 -19.45 14.04
C TRP A 42 15.57 -18.44 15.05
N GLU A 43 16.45 -17.69 15.73
CA GLU A 43 16.05 -16.60 16.62
C GLU A 43 15.25 -15.52 15.88
N LEU A 44 15.68 -15.14 14.66
CA LEU A 44 14.96 -14.18 13.85
C LEU A 44 13.59 -14.71 13.43
N ARG A 45 13.49 -15.98 13.03
CA ARG A 45 12.22 -16.64 12.71
C ARG A 45 11.28 -16.65 13.91
N ASP A 46 11.77 -16.99 15.10
CA ASP A 46 10.95 -16.99 16.32
C ASP A 46 10.51 -15.57 16.68
N SER A 47 11.40 -14.58 16.53
CA SER A 47 11.07 -13.17 16.75
C SER A 47 9.95 -12.67 15.83
N ILE A 48 9.88 -13.17 14.58
CA ILE A 48 8.81 -12.79 13.65
C ILE A 48 7.45 -13.21 14.19
N VAL A 49 7.35 -14.43 14.72
CA VAL A 49 6.13 -14.98 15.31
C VAL A 49 5.75 -14.23 16.59
N GLN A 50 6.71 -13.91 17.45
CA GLN A 50 6.45 -13.14 18.67
C GLN A 50 5.97 -11.72 18.37
N CYS A 51 6.61 -11.04 17.43
CA CYS A 51 6.19 -9.72 16.97
C CYS A 51 4.83 -9.74 16.27
N GLU A 52 4.51 -10.79 15.51
CA GLU A 52 3.17 -10.98 14.94
C GLU A 52 2.10 -11.05 16.05
N LEU A 53 2.33 -11.87 17.08
CA LEU A 53 1.41 -11.96 18.22
C LEU A 53 1.26 -10.62 18.95
N LEU A 54 2.35 -9.87 19.10
CA LEU A 54 2.32 -8.53 19.69
C LEU A 54 1.46 -7.58 18.84
N MET A 55 1.66 -7.55 17.52
CA MET A 55 0.88 -6.72 16.60
C MET A 55 -0.61 -7.05 16.68
N LEU A 56 -0.97 -8.33 16.69
CA LEU A 56 -2.38 -8.76 16.79
C LEU A 56 -3.04 -8.32 18.10
N ARG A 57 -2.30 -8.32 19.21
CA ARG A 57 -2.78 -7.84 20.51
C ARG A 57 -2.94 -6.31 20.55
N VAL A 58 -2.00 -5.59 19.97
CA VAL A 58 -2.01 -4.12 19.94
C VAL A 58 -3.08 -3.57 18.98
N LEU A 59 -3.35 -4.29 17.89
CA LEU A 59 -4.33 -3.91 16.86
C LEU A 59 -5.73 -4.53 17.07
N PRO A 60 -6.12 -4.88 18.31
CA PRO A 60 -7.22 -5.83 18.62
C PRO A 60 -7.74 -6.73 17.49
N LEU A 61 -6.85 -7.47 16.80
CA LEU A 61 -7.17 -8.27 15.60
C LEU A 61 -7.83 -7.50 14.42
N GLN A 62 -7.90 -6.17 14.48
CA GLN A 62 -8.26 -5.28 13.39
C GLN A 62 -7.09 -5.14 12.40
N VAL A 63 -6.87 -6.21 11.64
CA VAL A 63 -5.80 -6.31 10.63
C VAL A 63 -6.32 -6.21 9.19
N SER A 64 -7.65 -6.17 9.02
CA SER A 64 -8.29 -5.89 7.73
C SER A 64 -8.57 -4.39 7.62
N PHE A 65 -8.16 -3.79 6.50
CA PHE A 65 -8.31 -2.37 6.27
C PHE A 65 -8.82 -2.10 4.85
N GLN A 66 -9.67 -1.10 4.72
CA GLN A 66 -10.16 -0.68 3.41
C GLN A 66 -9.12 0.23 2.75
N HIS A 67 -8.58 -0.20 1.62
CA HIS A 67 -7.61 0.59 0.89
C HIS A 67 -8.28 1.69 0.05
N PRO A 68 -7.75 2.93 0.06
CA PRO A 68 -8.24 4.02 -0.78
C PRO A 68 -8.15 3.71 -2.29
N HIS A 69 -7.22 2.83 -2.70
CA HIS A 69 -7.06 2.40 -4.10
C HIS A 69 -8.34 1.83 -4.71
N LYS A 70 -9.14 1.10 -3.92
CA LYS A 70 -10.42 0.55 -4.36
C LYS A 70 -11.39 1.67 -4.76
N TYR A 71 -11.51 2.70 -3.93
CA TYR A 71 -12.36 3.85 -4.18
C TYR A 71 -11.84 4.69 -5.35
N LEU A 72 -10.54 4.92 -5.40
CA LEU A 72 -9.89 5.66 -6.49
C LEU A 72 -10.20 5.01 -7.84
N LEU A 73 -10.11 3.68 -7.95
CA LEU A 73 -10.45 2.95 -9.17
C LEU A 73 -11.90 3.21 -9.59
N HIS A 74 -12.85 3.10 -8.66
CA HIS A 74 -14.26 3.38 -8.95
C HIS A 74 -14.47 4.83 -9.42
N TYR A 75 -13.84 5.81 -8.77
CA TYR A 75 -13.94 7.21 -9.16
C TYR A 75 -13.35 7.49 -10.53
N LEU A 76 -12.17 6.93 -10.84
CA LEU A 76 -11.53 7.08 -12.15
C LEU A 76 -12.38 6.46 -13.28
N VAL A 77 -13.02 5.31 -13.06
CA VAL A 77 -13.90 4.68 -14.04
C VAL A 77 -15.14 5.56 -14.30
N SER A 78 -15.75 6.10 -13.25
CA SER A 78 -16.90 7.01 -13.40
C SER A 78 -16.50 8.29 -14.14
N LEU A 79 -15.37 8.89 -13.77
CA LEU A 79 -14.88 10.14 -14.34
C LEU A 79 -14.44 9.99 -15.81
N LYS A 80 -13.92 8.83 -16.20
CA LYS A 80 -13.64 8.49 -17.60
C LYS A 80 -14.89 8.56 -18.49
N ASN A 81 -16.07 8.24 -17.95
CA ASN A 81 -17.32 8.30 -18.71
C ASN A 81 -17.85 9.74 -18.86
N TRP A 82 -17.46 10.65 -17.97
CA TRP A 82 -17.89 12.05 -17.98
C TRP A 82 -16.97 12.93 -18.84
N LEU A 83 -15.69 12.57 -18.96
CA LEU A 83 -14.72 13.33 -19.74
C LEU A 83 -14.67 12.89 -21.21
N ASN A 84 -14.38 13.84 -22.09
CA ASN A 84 -14.13 13.58 -23.51
C ASN A 84 -12.95 12.60 -23.68
N ARG A 85 -13.13 11.57 -24.52
CA ARG A 85 -12.11 10.53 -24.81
C ARG A 85 -10.74 11.13 -25.20
N TYR A 86 -10.74 12.21 -25.97
CA TYR A 86 -9.53 12.92 -26.37
C TYR A 86 -8.79 13.58 -25.21
N SER A 87 -9.51 14.21 -24.27
CA SER A 87 -8.91 14.86 -23.09
C SER A 87 -8.33 13.81 -22.14
N TRP A 88 -9.09 12.73 -21.91
CA TRP A 88 -8.67 11.63 -21.04
C TRP A 88 -7.40 10.93 -21.52
N GLN A 89 -7.23 10.74 -22.83
CA GLN A 89 -6.03 10.09 -23.38
C GLN A 89 -4.78 10.96 -23.28
N ARG A 90 -4.93 12.29 -23.29
CA ARG A 90 -3.79 13.23 -23.21
C ARG A 90 -3.37 13.55 -21.79
N THR A 91 -4.26 13.40 -20.81
CA THR A 91 -4.01 13.78 -19.41
C THR A 91 -3.79 12.52 -18.56
N PRO A 92 -2.58 12.31 -17.99
CA PRO A 92 -2.29 11.13 -17.19
C PRO A 92 -2.86 11.24 -15.76
N ILE A 93 -4.13 11.65 -15.62
CA ILE A 93 -4.80 11.85 -14.32
C ILE A 93 -4.77 10.58 -13.49
N SER A 94 -5.05 9.43 -14.10
CA SER A 94 -5.08 8.13 -13.41
C SER A 94 -3.71 7.78 -12.81
N VAL A 95 -2.64 7.98 -13.58
CA VAL A 95 -1.27 7.67 -13.15
C VAL A 95 -0.84 8.61 -12.03
N THR A 96 -1.12 9.91 -12.18
CA THR A 96 -0.77 10.89 -11.16
C THR A 96 -1.57 10.71 -9.87
N ALA A 97 -2.88 10.48 -9.96
CA ALA A 97 -3.70 10.19 -8.79
C ALA A 97 -3.23 8.90 -8.10
N TRP A 98 -2.81 7.89 -8.85
CA TRP A 98 -2.25 6.67 -8.28
C TRP A 98 -0.93 6.93 -7.54
N ALA A 99 0.00 7.68 -8.13
CA ALA A 99 1.28 8.03 -7.53
C ALA A 99 1.10 8.87 -6.24
N LEU A 100 0.27 9.91 -6.30
CA LEU A 100 -0.08 10.74 -5.14
C LEU A 100 -0.71 9.92 -4.00
N LEU A 101 -1.51 8.91 -4.35
CA LEU A 101 -2.10 8.03 -3.34
C LEU A 101 -1.06 7.12 -2.68
N GLN A 102 -0.05 6.67 -3.43
CA GLN A 102 1.06 5.88 -2.89
C GLN A 102 1.91 6.72 -1.92
N ASP A 103 2.16 7.99 -2.25
CA ASP A 103 2.93 8.89 -1.40
C ASP A 103 2.26 9.12 -0.03
N ASN A 104 0.93 9.06 0.05
CA ASN A 104 0.21 9.19 1.32
C ASN A 104 0.55 8.10 2.35
N TYR A 105 1.05 6.93 1.93
CA TYR A 105 1.48 5.87 2.85
C TYR A 105 2.81 6.17 3.54
N GLN A 106 3.56 7.18 3.08
CA GLN A 106 4.74 7.67 3.79
C GLN A 106 4.37 8.54 5.00
N GLY A 107 3.14 9.09 5.02
CA GLY A 107 2.64 9.94 6.09
C GLY A 107 1.57 9.27 6.96
N ASP A 108 0.92 10.08 7.80
CA ASP A 108 -0.14 9.68 8.74
C ASP A 108 -1.56 9.83 8.17
N LEU A 109 -1.70 10.33 6.92
CA LEU A 109 -2.99 10.64 6.31
C LEU A 109 -3.92 9.42 6.22
N CYS A 110 -3.36 8.25 5.90
CA CYS A 110 -4.09 6.98 5.85
C CYS A 110 -4.66 6.54 7.20
N LEU A 111 -4.14 7.06 8.33
CA LEU A 111 -4.62 6.77 9.67
C LEU A 111 -5.68 7.78 10.15
N ARG A 112 -5.66 8.99 9.58
CA ARG A 112 -6.48 10.13 10.04
C ARG A 112 -7.79 10.28 9.27
N PHE A 113 -7.82 9.84 8.02
CA PHE A 113 -8.96 10.03 7.14
C PHE A 113 -9.48 8.70 6.60
N GLN A 114 -10.78 8.65 6.33
CA GLN A 114 -11.41 7.50 5.70
C GLN A 114 -10.89 7.31 4.27
N ALA A 115 -10.76 6.06 3.84
CA ALA A 115 -10.22 5.67 2.54
C ALA A 115 -10.92 6.37 1.35
N GLN A 116 -12.24 6.52 1.41
CA GLN A 116 -13.03 7.23 0.39
C GLN A 116 -12.65 8.71 0.27
N HIS A 117 -12.41 9.39 1.40
CA HIS A 117 -12.07 10.82 1.42
C HIS A 117 -10.65 11.05 0.87
N LEU A 118 -9.71 10.16 1.20
CA LEU A 118 -8.36 10.21 0.63
C LEU A 118 -8.37 10.00 -0.88
N ALA A 119 -9.14 9.03 -1.35
CA ALA A 119 -9.24 8.74 -2.78
C ALA A 119 -9.80 9.94 -3.57
N VAL A 120 -10.85 10.60 -3.08
CA VAL A 120 -11.41 11.79 -3.76
C VAL A 120 -10.49 13.01 -3.63
N ALA A 121 -9.82 13.21 -2.49
CA ALA A 121 -8.91 14.32 -2.30
C ALA A 121 -7.70 14.24 -3.24
N VAL A 122 -7.12 13.04 -3.40
CA VAL A 122 -6.02 12.81 -4.34
C VAL A 122 -6.46 12.97 -5.79
N LEU A 123 -7.65 12.47 -6.14
CA LEU A 123 -8.20 12.65 -7.47
C LEU A 123 -8.44 14.14 -7.79
N TYR A 124 -9.01 14.88 -6.83
CA TYR A 124 -9.21 16.32 -6.96
C TYR A 124 -7.88 17.06 -7.15
N LEU A 125 -6.86 16.73 -6.36
CA LEU A 125 -5.53 17.30 -6.52
C LEU A 125 -4.95 17.01 -7.91
N ALA A 126 -5.08 15.77 -8.41
CA ALA A 126 -4.61 15.41 -9.75
C ALA A 126 -5.34 16.20 -10.85
N LEU A 127 -6.65 16.41 -10.73
CA LEU A 127 -7.43 17.22 -11.65
C LEU A 127 -6.98 18.69 -11.65
N GLN A 128 -6.73 19.27 -10.47
CA GLN A 128 -6.22 20.62 -10.33
C GLN A 128 -4.82 20.78 -10.96
N VAL A 129 -3.92 19.80 -10.77
CA VAL A 129 -2.58 19.81 -11.36
C VAL A 129 -2.62 19.84 -12.90
N TYR A 130 -3.57 19.13 -13.51
CA TYR A 130 -3.73 19.12 -14.97
C TYR A 130 -4.71 20.17 -15.51
N GLY A 131 -5.30 21.01 -14.65
CA GLY A 131 -6.29 22.01 -15.04
C GLY A 131 -7.53 21.41 -15.69
N VAL A 132 -7.92 20.19 -15.31
CA VAL A 132 -9.10 19.51 -15.87
C VAL A 132 -10.31 19.81 -15.01
N GLU A 133 -11.24 20.57 -15.58
CA GLU A 133 -12.54 20.80 -14.98
C GLU A 133 -13.45 19.60 -15.27
N VAL A 134 -14.00 19.03 -14.21
CA VAL A 134 -15.05 18.02 -14.34
C VAL A 134 -16.34 18.78 -14.62
N PRO A 135 -17.09 18.44 -15.68
CA PRO A 135 -18.39 19.05 -15.91
C PRO A 135 -19.30 18.70 -14.73
N ALA A 136 -19.49 19.67 -13.84
CA ALA A 136 -20.57 19.68 -12.88
C ALA A 136 -21.76 20.33 -13.57
N GLU A 137 -22.95 19.73 -13.44
CA GLU A 137 -24.19 20.42 -13.83
C GLU A 137 -24.30 21.79 -13.16
#